data_AF-A0A100XGZ7-F1
#
_entry.id   AF-A0A100XGZ7-F1
#
_cell.length_a   1.000
_cell.length_b   1.000
_cell.length_c   1.000
_cell.angle_alpha   90.00
_cell.angle_beta   90.00
_cell.angle_gamma   90.00
#
_symmetry.space_group_name_H-M   'P 1'
#
loop_
_entity.id
_entity.type
_entity.pdbx_description
1 polymer ?
#
loop_
_entity_poly.entity_id
_entity_poly.type
_entity_poly.pdbx_seq_one_letter_code
_entity_poly.pdbx_strand_id
1 'polypeptide(L)'
;MGEADHAGVAALTDACIRELGDPDRWFTPTGYPQSLALCIIDAIYSTGARYSTVENIVRRYREYRAAQDGGADTDGTDELSATIRELGGPRPWATRIGNLRPTSTSPGAPLKAEAVARCAESLTALGIRSTADLRAAAQSAESFDSAKQAWCVIPGQRSGVTWNYALILAQVPAVKADRMVVNFVARALDRPPAKVAPAHAAALVRAVSDNQRWNTIRLDHAIWRRESGRPYQSSEGGEDVREHHVQ
;
A
#
# COMPACT_ATOMS: atom_id res chain seq x y z
N MET A 1 -22.58 17.61 -13.58
CA MET A 1 -21.49 18.12 -12.71
C MET A 1 -21.72 19.61 -12.52
N GLY A 2 -21.85 20.09 -11.29
CA GLY A 2 -22.20 21.49 -11.01
C GLY A 2 -21.01 22.44 -11.17
N GLU A 3 -21.24 23.76 -11.13
CA GLU A 3 -20.17 24.78 -11.21
C GLU A 3 -19.14 24.64 -10.07
N ALA A 4 -19.61 24.33 -8.85
CA ALA A 4 -18.75 24.06 -7.70
C ALA A 4 -17.86 22.82 -7.86
N ASP A 5 -18.33 21.79 -8.60
CA ASP A 5 -17.53 20.60 -8.89
C ASP A 5 -16.45 20.91 -9.93
N HIS A 6 -16.73 21.75 -10.94
CA HIS A 6 -15.74 22.17 -11.93
C HIS A 6 -14.61 22.99 -11.29
N ALA A 7 -14.96 23.94 -10.42
CA ALA A 7 -13.96 24.70 -9.66
C ALA A 7 -13.11 23.78 -8.77
N GLY A 8 -13.73 22.76 -8.14
CA GLY A 8 -13.01 21.78 -7.33
C GLY A 8 -12.05 20.89 -8.15
N VAL A 9 -12.44 20.48 -9.35
CA VAL A 9 -11.59 19.70 -10.27
C VAL A 9 -10.40 20.53 -10.76
N ALA A 10 -10.61 21.81 -11.10
CA ALA A 10 -9.54 22.71 -11.51
C ALA A 10 -8.52 22.92 -10.37
N ALA A 11 -9.00 23.26 -9.18
CA ALA A 11 -8.13 23.46 -8.00
C ALA A 11 -7.32 22.20 -7.64
N LEU A 12 -7.95 21.01 -7.73
CA LEU A 12 -7.26 19.75 -7.48
C LEU A 12 -6.21 19.44 -8.57
N THR A 13 -6.53 19.73 -9.84
CA THR A 13 -5.58 19.58 -10.96
C THR A 13 -4.34 20.43 -10.74
N ASP A 14 -4.51 21.71 -10.39
CA ASP A 14 -3.41 22.64 -10.13
C ASP A 14 -2.55 22.16 -8.96
N ALA A 15 -3.17 21.66 -7.89
CA ALA A 15 -2.46 21.08 -6.76
C ALA A 15 -1.66 19.84 -7.16
N CYS A 16 -2.22 18.95 -7.99
CA CYS A 16 -1.52 17.77 -8.50
C CYS A 16 -0.28 18.15 -9.32
N ILE A 17 -0.41 19.08 -10.28
CA ILE A 17 0.73 19.51 -11.11
C ILE A 17 1.81 20.15 -10.24
N ARG A 18 1.41 21.03 -9.32
CA ARG A 18 2.35 21.77 -8.46
C ARG A 18 3.06 20.87 -7.45
N GLU A 19 2.36 19.94 -6.84
CA GLU A 19 2.88 19.19 -5.67
C GLU A 19 3.32 17.76 -6.00
N LEU A 20 2.81 17.15 -7.07
CA LEU A 20 3.16 15.79 -7.48
C LEU A 20 4.07 15.77 -8.72
N GLY A 21 4.17 16.90 -9.43
CA GLY A 21 5.00 17.04 -10.62
C GLY A 21 4.51 16.19 -11.79
N ASP A 22 5.44 15.84 -12.67
CA ASP A 22 5.23 15.01 -13.86
C ASP A 22 4.54 13.65 -13.54
N PRO A 23 3.32 13.41 -14.08
CA PRO A 23 2.57 12.16 -13.96
C PRO A 23 3.29 10.92 -14.49
N ASP A 24 4.12 11.07 -15.52
CA ASP A 24 4.84 9.94 -16.12
C ASP A 24 5.96 9.43 -15.21
N ARG A 25 6.39 10.27 -14.26
CA ARG A 25 7.37 9.92 -13.23
C ARG A 25 6.74 9.40 -11.95
N TRP A 26 5.42 9.41 -11.80
CA TRP A 26 4.79 8.88 -10.59
C TRP A 26 5.07 7.40 -10.44
N PHE A 27 5.44 6.97 -9.23
CA PHE A 27 5.64 5.55 -8.97
C PHE A 27 4.35 4.77 -9.25
N THR A 28 4.44 3.84 -10.20
CA THR A 28 3.42 2.82 -10.41
C THR A 28 3.79 1.61 -9.55
N PRO A 29 3.02 1.29 -8.50
CA PRO A 29 3.22 0.02 -7.84
C PRO A 29 2.68 -1.06 -8.79
N THR A 30 3.56 -1.88 -9.38
CA THR A 30 3.16 -3.10 -10.10
C THR A 30 2.28 -3.98 -9.21
N GLY A 31 2.51 -3.89 -7.89
CA GLY A 31 1.77 -4.62 -6.87
C GLY A 31 2.15 -6.10 -6.86
N TYR A 32 1.41 -6.86 -6.06
CA TYR A 32 1.55 -8.32 -5.96
C TYR A 32 0.15 -8.93 -6.09
N PRO A 33 -0.46 -8.87 -7.29
CA PRO A 33 -1.88 -9.18 -7.45
C PRO A 33 -2.26 -10.61 -7.07
N GLN A 34 -1.29 -11.53 -6.98
CA GLN A 34 -1.50 -12.93 -6.61
C GLN A 34 -0.82 -13.33 -5.29
N SER A 35 -0.10 -12.42 -4.62
CA SER A 35 0.61 -12.74 -3.38
C SER A 35 0.23 -11.78 -2.26
N LEU A 36 -0.60 -12.26 -1.34
CA LEU A 36 -0.95 -11.51 -0.13
C LEU A 36 0.24 -11.42 0.82
N ALA A 37 1.13 -12.43 0.82
CA ALA A 37 2.36 -12.40 1.61
C ALA A 37 3.23 -11.18 1.29
N LEU A 38 3.56 -10.98 0.01
CA LEU A 38 4.34 -9.82 -0.44
C LEU A 38 3.61 -8.49 -0.21
N CYS A 39 2.27 -8.44 -0.36
CA CYS A 39 1.50 -7.25 0.01
C CYS A 39 1.69 -6.88 1.48
N ILE A 40 1.63 -7.87 2.40
CA ILE A 40 1.83 -7.64 3.83
C ILE A 40 3.25 -7.18 4.12
N ILE A 41 4.25 -7.88 3.60
CA ILE A 41 5.67 -7.58 3.82
C ILE A 41 6.00 -6.17 3.34
N ASP A 42 5.72 -5.86 2.08
CA ASP A 42 6.04 -4.55 1.49
C ASP A 42 5.30 -3.43 2.23
N ALA A 43 4.00 -3.63 2.52
CA ALA A 43 3.20 -2.63 3.21
C ALA A 43 3.77 -2.27 4.60
N ILE A 44 4.08 -3.27 5.42
CA ILE A 44 4.61 -3.06 6.78
C ILE A 44 6.03 -2.47 6.73
N TYR A 45 6.87 -2.91 5.80
CA TYR A 45 8.24 -2.40 5.67
C TYR A 45 8.33 -1.01 5.03
N SER A 46 7.29 -0.55 4.32
CA SER A 46 7.23 0.75 3.63
C SER A 46 7.37 2.00 4.51
N THR A 47 7.15 1.91 5.83
CA THR A 47 7.23 3.05 6.74
C THR A 47 8.66 3.28 7.25
N GLY A 48 9.17 4.52 7.19
CA GLY A 48 10.48 4.85 7.78
C GLY A 48 11.68 4.10 7.18
N ALA A 49 11.57 3.67 5.91
CA ALA A 49 12.63 2.96 5.20
C ALA A 49 12.88 3.55 3.82
N ARG A 50 14.13 3.40 3.33
CA ARG A 50 14.43 3.63 1.92
C ARG A 50 13.80 2.51 1.10
N TYR A 51 13.26 2.83 -0.08
CA TYR A 51 12.58 1.85 -0.92
C TYR A 51 13.45 0.64 -1.24
N SER A 52 14.74 0.85 -1.53
CA SER A 52 15.73 -0.23 -1.74
C SER A 52 15.85 -1.20 -0.56
N THR A 53 15.54 -0.79 0.67
CA THR A 53 15.50 -1.70 1.81
C THR A 53 14.33 -2.69 1.69
N VAL A 54 13.18 -2.23 1.20
CA VAL A 54 11.97 -3.04 1.04
C VAL A 54 12.16 -4.01 -0.13
N GLU A 55 12.69 -3.55 -1.26
CA GLU A 55 13.02 -4.40 -2.42
C GLU A 55 13.96 -5.56 -2.03
N ASN A 56 14.98 -5.28 -1.21
CA ASN A 56 15.89 -6.31 -0.71
C ASN A 56 15.19 -7.35 0.18
N ILE A 57 14.19 -6.95 0.97
CA ILE A 57 13.41 -7.88 1.81
C ILE A 57 12.51 -8.75 0.94
N VAL A 58 11.80 -8.15 -0.02
CA VAL A 58 10.97 -8.88 -0.98
C VAL A 58 11.81 -9.87 -1.77
N ARG A 59 12.99 -9.46 -2.26
CA ARG A 59 13.93 -10.35 -2.95
C ARG A 59 14.34 -11.53 -2.08
N ARG A 60 14.73 -11.31 -0.82
CA ARG A 60 15.11 -12.39 0.10
C ARG A 60 13.95 -13.34 0.41
N TYR A 61 12.72 -12.85 0.49
CA TYR A 61 11.54 -13.71 0.68
C TYR A 61 11.35 -14.61 -0.53
N ARG A 62 11.44 -14.05 -1.76
CA ARG A 62 11.39 -14.81 -3.01
C ARG A 62 12.49 -15.87 -3.08
N GLU A 63 13.74 -15.49 -2.79
CA GLU A 63 14.89 -16.41 -2.75
C GLU A 63 14.66 -17.55 -1.73
N TYR A 64 14.15 -17.22 -0.54
CA TYR A 64 13.87 -18.21 0.51
C TYR A 64 12.82 -19.22 0.06
N ARG A 65 11.74 -18.77 -0.57
CA ARG A 65 10.67 -19.65 -1.08
C ARG A 65 11.11 -20.47 -2.28
N ALA A 66 11.87 -19.90 -3.20
CA ALA A 66 12.41 -20.63 -4.34
C ALA A 66 13.34 -21.77 -3.90
N ALA A 67 14.13 -21.58 -2.83
CA ALA A 67 14.97 -22.63 -2.25
C ALA A 67 14.18 -23.79 -1.61
N GLN A 68 12.86 -23.64 -1.46
CA GLN A 68 11.93 -24.65 -0.95
C GLN A 68 10.95 -25.12 -2.03
N ASP A 69 11.25 -24.88 -3.32
CA ASP A 69 10.36 -25.15 -4.46
C ASP A 69 8.98 -24.47 -4.33
N GLY A 70 8.90 -23.36 -3.59
CA GLY A 70 7.69 -22.59 -3.32
C GLY A 70 7.55 -21.34 -4.20
N GLY A 71 6.30 -20.89 -4.38
CA GLY A 71 5.96 -19.73 -5.22
C GLY A 71 5.65 -18.45 -4.42
N ALA A 72 6.67 -17.66 -4.10
CA ALA A 72 6.50 -16.39 -3.35
C ALA A 72 5.51 -15.41 -3.98
N ASP A 73 5.40 -15.38 -5.32
CA ASP A 73 4.47 -14.49 -6.03
C ASP A 73 3.01 -14.98 -6.03
N THR A 74 2.75 -16.14 -5.44
CA THR A 74 1.41 -16.70 -5.19
C THR A 74 1.10 -16.93 -3.71
N ASP A 75 2.05 -16.61 -2.82
CA ASP A 75 1.94 -16.94 -1.40
C ASP A 75 0.83 -16.14 -0.69
N GLY A 76 0.08 -16.85 0.15
CA GLY A 76 -0.93 -16.32 1.04
C GLY A 76 -0.45 -16.09 2.46
N THR A 77 -1.39 -15.91 3.38
CA THR A 77 -1.09 -15.76 4.81
C THR A 77 -0.56 -17.04 5.43
N ASP A 78 -1.02 -18.22 4.97
CA ASP A 78 -0.59 -19.52 5.51
C ASP A 78 0.89 -19.78 5.23
N GLU A 79 1.29 -19.55 3.99
CA GLU A 79 2.66 -19.60 3.51
C GLU A 79 3.57 -18.63 4.29
N LEU A 80 3.13 -17.39 4.45
CA LEU A 80 3.87 -16.40 5.23
C LEU A 80 4.04 -16.84 6.69
N SER A 81 2.96 -17.27 7.35
CA SER A 81 3.01 -17.80 8.71
C SER A 81 3.87 -19.05 8.83
N ALA A 82 3.91 -19.91 7.80
CA ALA A 82 4.76 -21.09 7.76
C ALA A 82 6.24 -20.71 7.74
N THR A 83 6.67 -19.80 6.86
CA THR A 83 8.07 -19.34 6.82
C THR A 83 8.53 -18.71 8.14
N ILE A 84 7.64 -17.97 8.82
CA ILE A 84 7.94 -17.35 10.11
C ILE A 84 8.16 -18.44 11.17
N ARG A 85 7.32 -19.48 11.19
CA ARG A 85 7.43 -20.59 12.14
C ARG A 85 8.68 -21.43 11.88
N GLU A 86 8.95 -21.76 10.62
CA GLU A 86 10.11 -22.56 10.20
C GLU A 86 11.44 -21.91 10.61
N LEU A 87 11.52 -20.59 10.52
CA LEU A 87 12.70 -19.85 10.94
C LEU A 87 12.80 -19.68 12.46
N GLY A 88 11.81 -20.13 13.25
CA GLY A 88 11.82 -20.01 14.71
C GLY A 88 11.17 -18.74 15.24
N GLY A 89 10.30 -18.10 14.45
CA GLY A 89 9.49 -16.96 14.85
C GLY A 89 9.91 -15.62 14.21
N PRO A 90 9.23 -14.51 14.59
CA PRO A 90 9.38 -13.22 13.91
C PRO A 90 10.80 -12.65 13.94
N ARG A 91 11.53 -12.79 15.06
CA ARG A 91 12.88 -12.24 15.19
C ARG A 91 13.91 -12.99 14.34
N PRO A 92 14.00 -14.32 14.36
CA PRO A 92 14.82 -15.05 13.39
C PRO A 92 14.44 -14.79 11.93
N TRP A 93 13.14 -14.73 11.62
CA TRP A 93 12.66 -14.38 10.28
C TRP A 93 13.15 -12.98 9.85
N ALA A 94 13.13 -12.00 10.77
CA ALA A 94 13.68 -10.67 10.54
C ALA A 94 15.19 -10.68 10.28
N THR A 95 15.96 -11.55 10.95
CA THR A 95 17.39 -11.67 10.72
C THR A 95 17.71 -12.30 9.36
N ARG A 96 16.91 -13.28 8.92
CA ARG A 96 17.14 -14.01 7.66
C ARG A 96 16.59 -13.30 6.43
N ILE A 97 15.37 -12.78 6.50
CA ILE A 97 14.60 -12.25 5.36
C ILE A 97 14.39 -10.75 5.52
N GLY A 98 13.80 -10.34 6.64
CA GLY A 98 13.43 -8.95 6.91
C GLY A 98 14.60 -8.05 7.34
N ASN A 99 14.34 -7.30 8.40
CA ASN A 99 15.35 -6.67 9.25
C ASN A 99 14.78 -6.41 10.66
N LEU A 100 15.66 -6.11 11.62
CA LEU A 100 15.31 -5.86 13.02
C LEU A 100 14.79 -4.43 13.29
N ARG A 101 14.16 -3.78 12.31
CA ARG A 101 13.58 -2.44 12.55
C ARG A 101 12.30 -2.54 13.38
N PRO A 102 12.13 -1.66 14.37
CA PRO A 102 10.88 -1.55 15.11
C PRO A 102 9.79 -0.88 14.26
N THR A 103 8.54 -1.02 14.69
CA THR A 103 7.39 -0.36 14.04
C THR A 103 7.34 1.15 14.30
N SER A 104 8.01 1.64 15.34
CA SER A 104 8.18 3.07 15.65
C SER A 104 9.48 3.32 16.43
N THR A 105 9.82 4.58 16.67
CA THR A 105 10.96 4.99 17.51
C THR A 105 10.68 4.94 19.01
N SER A 106 9.46 4.56 19.41
CA SER A 106 9.08 4.49 20.82
C SER A 106 9.81 3.35 21.53
N PRO A 107 10.28 3.54 22.77
CA PRO A 107 10.87 2.46 23.56
C PRO A 107 9.95 1.24 23.65
N GLY A 108 10.48 0.05 23.37
CA GLY A 108 9.71 -1.20 23.42
C GLY A 108 8.74 -1.43 22.25
N ALA A 109 8.79 -0.61 21.18
CA ALA A 109 8.01 -0.88 19.98
C ALA A 109 8.37 -2.26 19.38
N PRO A 110 7.38 -3.07 18.99
CA PRO A 110 7.64 -4.39 18.44
C PRO A 110 8.39 -4.30 17.11
N LEU A 111 9.03 -5.40 16.71
CA LEU A 111 9.66 -5.48 15.39
C LEU A 111 8.62 -5.43 14.28
N LYS A 112 9.00 -4.90 13.12
CA LYS A 112 8.15 -4.97 11.92
C LYS A 112 7.81 -6.41 11.54
N ALA A 113 8.73 -7.35 11.72
CA ALA A 113 8.44 -8.76 11.50
C ALA A 113 7.38 -9.33 12.46
N GLU A 114 7.29 -8.82 13.70
CA GLU A 114 6.19 -9.19 14.59
C GLU A 114 4.86 -8.63 14.09
N ALA A 115 4.86 -7.41 13.53
CA ALA A 115 3.67 -6.87 12.88
C ALA A 115 3.27 -7.68 11.64
N VAL A 116 4.24 -8.12 10.81
CA VAL A 116 3.98 -9.03 9.68
C VAL A 116 3.33 -10.34 10.14
N ALA A 117 3.88 -10.98 11.18
CA ALA A 117 3.33 -12.22 11.74
C ALA A 117 1.88 -12.03 12.23
N ARG A 118 1.64 -10.98 13.03
CA ARG A 118 0.30 -10.67 13.56
C ARG A 118 -0.69 -10.32 12.45
N CYS A 119 -0.27 -9.60 11.40
CA CYS A 119 -1.12 -9.33 10.25
C CYS A 119 -1.53 -10.62 9.55
N ALA A 120 -0.57 -11.52 9.26
CA ALA A 120 -0.85 -12.79 8.62
C ALA A 120 -1.84 -13.63 9.44
N GLU A 121 -1.59 -13.79 10.74
CA GLU A 121 -2.46 -14.51 11.66
C GLU A 121 -3.87 -13.91 11.74
N SER A 122 -3.97 -12.58 11.84
CA SER A 122 -5.27 -11.90 11.97
C SER A 122 -6.10 -12.00 10.69
N LEU A 123 -5.46 -11.88 9.52
CA LEU A 123 -6.15 -12.05 8.24
C LEU A 123 -6.56 -13.52 8.01
N THR A 124 -5.71 -14.49 8.35
CA THR A 124 -6.07 -15.92 8.33
C THR A 124 -7.28 -16.21 9.22
N ALA A 125 -7.35 -15.62 10.41
CA ALA A 125 -8.46 -15.79 11.34
C ALA A 125 -9.79 -15.23 10.80
N LEU A 126 -9.73 -14.22 9.91
CA LEU A 126 -10.88 -13.68 9.19
C LEU A 126 -11.19 -14.44 7.89
N GLY A 127 -10.45 -15.51 7.59
CA GLY A 127 -10.59 -16.27 6.34
C GLY A 127 -9.97 -15.59 5.11
N ILE A 128 -9.19 -14.52 5.29
CA ILE A 128 -8.52 -13.79 4.21
C ILE A 128 -7.13 -14.40 4.02
N ARG A 129 -7.02 -15.38 3.13
CA ARG A 129 -5.78 -16.14 2.90
C ARG A 129 -5.03 -15.70 1.65
N SER A 130 -5.73 -15.14 0.68
CA SER A 130 -5.19 -14.68 -0.61
C SER A 130 -5.60 -13.24 -0.93
N THR A 131 -4.99 -12.66 -1.98
CA THR A 131 -5.43 -11.36 -2.51
C THR A 131 -6.84 -11.43 -3.10
N ALA A 132 -7.26 -12.59 -3.62
CA ALA A 132 -8.62 -12.81 -4.07
C ALA A 132 -9.62 -12.70 -2.90
N ASP A 133 -9.31 -13.32 -1.76
CA ASP A 133 -10.14 -13.21 -0.55
C ASP A 133 -10.20 -11.77 -0.05
N LEU A 134 -9.07 -11.05 -0.09
CA LEU A 134 -9.03 -9.64 0.31
C LEU A 134 -9.90 -8.76 -0.60
N ARG A 135 -9.88 -9.00 -1.92
CA ARG A 135 -10.76 -8.33 -2.88
C ARG A 135 -12.23 -8.69 -2.66
N ALA A 136 -12.54 -9.93 -2.30
CA ALA A 136 -13.90 -10.36 -1.98
C ALA A 136 -14.40 -9.70 -0.68
N ALA A 137 -13.57 -9.69 0.37
CA ALA A 137 -13.87 -9.01 1.64
C ALA A 137 -14.12 -7.51 1.44
N ALA A 138 -13.44 -6.88 0.48
CA ALA A 138 -13.63 -5.48 0.13
C ALA A 138 -15.00 -5.15 -0.49
N GLN A 139 -15.77 -6.15 -0.94
CA GLN A 139 -17.13 -5.96 -1.46
C GLN A 139 -18.18 -5.86 -0.35
N SER A 140 -17.85 -6.25 0.88
CA SER A 140 -18.70 -6.14 2.07
C SER A 140 -18.15 -5.08 3.01
N ALA A 141 -18.98 -4.09 3.39
CA ALA A 141 -18.56 -3.06 4.35
C ALA A 141 -18.13 -3.68 5.69
N GLU A 142 -18.86 -4.67 6.18
CA GLU A 142 -18.57 -5.36 7.43
C GLU A 142 -17.24 -6.13 7.39
N SER A 143 -17.02 -6.92 6.34
CA SER A 143 -15.78 -7.69 6.19
C SER A 143 -14.57 -6.78 5.97
N PHE A 144 -14.73 -5.71 5.18
CA PHE A 144 -13.70 -4.72 4.97
C PHE A 144 -13.32 -3.97 6.25
N ASP A 145 -14.30 -3.53 7.02
CA ASP A 145 -14.06 -2.86 8.30
C ASP A 145 -13.43 -3.81 9.30
N SER A 146 -13.86 -5.07 9.36
CA SER A 146 -13.24 -6.10 10.21
C SER A 146 -11.77 -6.33 9.88
N ALA A 147 -11.44 -6.49 8.59
CA ALA A 147 -10.06 -6.65 8.13
C ALA A 147 -9.20 -5.41 8.44
N LYS A 148 -9.75 -4.21 8.24
CA LYS A 148 -9.08 -2.96 8.58
C LYS A 148 -8.82 -2.83 10.08
N GLN A 149 -9.80 -3.16 10.93
CA GLN A 149 -9.65 -3.10 12.38
C GLN A 149 -8.59 -4.11 12.85
N ALA A 150 -8.62 -5.33 12.34
CA ALA A 150 -7.64 -6.37 12.64
C ALA A 150 -6.21 -5.94 12.24
N TRP A 151 -6.06 -5.21 11.14
CA TRP A 151 -4.78 -4.62 10.76
C TRP A 151 -4.36 -3.47 11.69
N CYS A 152 -5.28 -2.53 11.96
CA CYS A 152 -4.96 -1.28 12.65
C CYS A 152 -4.74 -1.44 14.17
N VAL A 153 -5.27 -2.50 14.79
CA VAL A 153 -5.03 -2.79 16.21
C VAL A 153 -3.57 -3.18 16.48
N ILE A 154 -2.83 -3.62 15.46
CA ILE A 154 -1.42 -4.01 15.58
C ILE A 154 -0.56 -2.77 15.90
N PRO A 155 0.30 -2.82 16.93
CA PRO A 155 1.15 -1.67 17.27
C PRO A 155 1.97 -1.17 16.06
N GLY A 156 1.97 0.15 15.88
CA GLY A 156 2.59 0.82 14.74
C GLY A 156 1.77 0.85 13.46
N GLN A 157 0.63 0.16 13.39
CA GLN A 157 -0.27 0.14 12.21
C GLN A 157 -1.56 0.95 12.42
N ARG A 158 -1.72 1.57 13.60
CA ARG A 158 -2.92 2.32 14.04
C ARG A 158 -3.38 3.43 13.08
N SER A 159 -2.48 4.00 12.28
CA SER A 159 -2.84 5.06 11.33
C SER A 159 -3.61 4.56 10.11
N GLY A 160 -3.60 3.25 9.83
CA GLY A 160 -4.17 2.66 8.62
C GLY A 160 -3.37 2.93 7.34
N VAL A 161 -2.24 3.63 7.42
CA VAL A 161 -1.43 3.97 6.23
C VAL A 161 -0.92 2.71 5.53
N THR A 162 -0.42 1.73 6.28
CA THR A 162 0.07 0.46 5.73
C THR A 162 -1.07 -0.44 5.26
N TRP A 163 -2.24 -0.39 5.90
CA TRP A 163 -3.46 -1.07 5.42
C TRP A 163 -3.83 -0.59 4.02
N ASN A 164 -3.95 0.73 3.82
CA ASN A 164 -4.31 1.29 2.52
C ASN A 164 -3.28 0.92 1.44
N TYR A 165 -2.00 0.92 1.79
CA TYR A 165 -0.95 0.51 0.86
C TYR A 165 -1.02 -0.98 0.51
N ALA A 166 -1.35 -1.85 1.47
CA ALA A 166 -1.59 -3.27 1.19
C ALA A 166 -2.76 -3.46 0.20
N LEU A 167 -3.83 -2.66 0.29
CA LEU A 167 -4.94 -2.69 -0.67
C LEU A 167 -4.49 -2.30 -2.08
N ILE A 168 -3.67 -1.26 -2.21
CA ILE A 168 -3.09 -0.83 -3.50
C ILE A 168 -2.23 -1.95 -4.09
N LEU A 169 -1.33 -2.54 -3.27
CA LEU A 169 -0.46 -3.64 -3.70
C LEU A 169 -1.25 -4.88 -4.11
N ALA A 170 -2.36 -5.17 -3.42
CA ALA A 170 -3.26 -6.27 -3.74
C ALA A 170 -4.21 -5.93 -4.91
N GLN A 171 -4.14 -4.73 -5.49
CA GLN A 171 -5.05 -4.26 -6.53
C GLN A 171 -6.53 -4.41 -6.13
N VAL A 172 -6.86 -4.01 -4.92
CA VAL A 172 -8.25 -3.91 -4.49
C VAL A 172 -8.87 -2.68 -5.16
N PRO A 173 -10.00 -2.81 -5.90
CA PRO A 173 -10.67 -1.67 -6.52
C PRO A 173 -10.98 -0.60 -5.47
N ALA A 174 -10.73 0.68 -5.79
CA ALA A 174 -10.78 1.78 -4.82
C ALA A 174 -12.14 1.86 -4.08
N VAL A 175 -12.17 1.38 -2.82
CA VAL A 175 -13.41 1.25 -2.02
C VAL A 175 -13.87 2.59 -1.43
N LYS A 176 -12.96 3.56 -1.24
CA LYS A 176 -13.19 4.96 -0.80
C LYS A 176 -11.86 5.71 -0.81
N ALA A 177 -11.87 7.04 -0.98
CA ALA A 177 -10.70 7.86 -0.70
C ALA A 177 -10.32 7.73 0.79
N ASP A 178 -9.06 7.43 1.07
CA ASP A 178 -8.59 7.33 2.44
C ASP A 178 -8.38 8.72 3.07
N ARG A 179 -7.96 8.75 4.35
CA ARG A 179 -7.67 10.01 5.05
C ARG A 179 -6.58 10.84 4.34
N MET A 180 -5.61 10.20 3.69
CA MET A 180 -4.51 10.90 3.01
C MET A 180 -5.04 11.60 1.76
N VAL A 181 -5.80 10.88 0.94
CA VAL A 181 -6.45 11.44 -0.25
C VAL A 181 -7.44 12.54 0.15
N VAL A 182 -8.25 12.32 1.19
CA VAL A 182 -9.16 13.35 1.73
C VAL A 182 -8.40 14.59 2.20
N ASN A 183 -7.27 14.43 2.90
CA ASN A 183 -6.46 15.56 3.36
C ASN A 183 -5.84 16.34 2.19
N PHE A 184 -5.34 15.64 1.17
CA PHE A 184 -4.80 16.27 -0.03
C PHE A 184 -5.88 17.07 -0.77
N VAL A 185 -7.03 16.44 -1.02
CA VAL A 185 -8.17 17.10 -1.67
C VAL A 185 -8.67 18.28 -0.83
N ALA A 186 -8.82 18.11 0.48
CA ALA A 186 -9.25 19.20 1.36
C ALA A 186 -8.30 20.40 1.31
N ARG A 187 -6.97 20.16 1.32
CA ARG A 187 -5.98 21.23 1.16
C ARG A 187 -6.04 21.87 -0.23
N ALA A 188 -6.20 21.11 -1.30
CA ALA A 188 -6.34 21.64 -2.65
C ALA A 188 -7.58 22.53 -2.79
N LEU A 189 -8.66 22.22 -2.06
CA LEU A 189 -9.91 22.97 -2.05
C LEU A 189 -9.94 24.12 -1.01
N ASP A 190 -8.85 24.33 -0.26
CA ASP A 190 -8.77 25.24 0.89
C ASP A 190 -9.92 25.03 1.91
N ARG A 191 -10.15 23.76 2.26
CA ARG A 191 -11.20 23.33 3.20
C ARG A 191 -10.65 22.48 4.35
N PRO A 192 -11.28 22.50 5.53
CA PRO A 192 -10.99 21.53 6.57
C PRO A 192 -11.32 20.09 6.10
N PRO A 193 -10.49 19.08 6.40
CA PRO A 193 -10.77 17.68 6.03
C PRO A 193 -12.13 17.16 6.50
N ALA A 194 -12.61 17.61 7.66
CA ALA A 194 -13.93 17.26 8.20
C ALA A 194 -15.11 17.74 7.32
N LYS A 195 -14.87 18.65 6.38
CA LYS A 195 -15.86 19.17 5.42
C LYS A 195 -15.76 18.49 4.04
N VAL A 196 -14.85 17.55 3.85
CA VAL A 196 -14.69 16.81 2.59
C VAL A 196 -15.10 15.35 2.82
N ALA A 197 -16.25 14.97 2.26
CA ALA A 197 -16.69 13.58 2.31
C ALA A 197 -15.75 12.68 1.50
N PRO A 198 -15.36 11.48 2.00
CA PRO A 198 -14.51 10.54 1.26
C PRO A 198 -15.01 10.20 -0.16
N ALA A 199 -16.32 10.06 -0.32
CA ALA A 199 -16.92 9.80 -1.63
C ALA A 199 -16.73 10.97 -2.61
N HIS A 200 -16.81 12.21 -2.11
CA HIS A 200 -16.58 13.41 -2.91
C HIS A 200 -15.10 13.55 -3.28
N ALA A 201 -14.18 13.31 -2.35
CA ALA A 201 -12.74 13.28 -2.65
C ALA A 201 -12.41 12.24 -3.73
N ALA A 202 -12.95 11.02 -3.63
CA ALA A 202 -12.75 9.98 -4.64
C ALA A 202 -13.34 10.39 -6.00
N ALA A 203 -14.49 11.07 -6.02
CA ALA A 203 -15.10 11.57 -7.26
C ALA A 203 -14.25 12.64 -7.93
N LEU A 204 -13.69 13.58 -7.15
CA LEU A 204 -12.80 14.62 -7.68
C LEU A 204 -11.51 14.02 -8.24
N VAL A 205 -10.87 13.07 -7.55
CA VAL A 205 -9.66 12.37 -8.04
C VAL A 205 -9.95 11.64 -9.36
N ARG A 206 -11.10 10.96 -9.48
CA ARG A 206 -11.53 10.34 -10.74
C ARG A 206 -11.73 11.38 -11.84
N ALA A 207 -12.46 12.46 -11.57
CA ALA A 207 -12.71 13.50 -12.55
C ALA A 207 -11.42 14.19 -13.04
N VAL A 208 -10.45 14.44 -12.14
CA VAL A 208 -9.13 14.94 -12.53
C VAL A 208 -8.40 13.93 -13.42
N SER A 209 -8.41 12.65 -13.05
CA SER A 209 -7.78 11.59 -13.84
C SER A 209 -8.39 11.49 -15.23
N ASP A 210 -9.72 11.52 -15.34
CA ASP A 210 -10.44 11.45 -16.61
C ASP A 210 -10.15 12.69 -17.48
N ASN A 211 -10.20 13.88 -16.90
CA ASN A 211 -9.96 15.14 -17.63
C ASN A 211 -8.52 15.25 -18.15
N GLN A 212 -7.54 14.82 -17.35
CA GLN A 212 -6.13 14.87 -17.70
C GLN A 212 -5.62 13.61 -18.40
N ARG A 213 -6.48 12.59 -18.55
CA ARG A 213 -6.12 11.24 -19.03
C ARG A 213 -4.99 10.60 -18.23
N TRP A 214 -4.91 10.90 -16.94
CA TRP A 214 -3.96 10.28 -16.02
C TRP A 214 -4.49 8.93 -15.54
N ASN A 215 -3.57 8.03 -15.20
CA ASN A 215 -3.95 6.78 -14.56
C ASN A 215 -4.40 7.06 -13.11
N THR A 216 -5.67 6.83 -12.80
CA THR A 216 -6.27 7.09 -11.48
C THR A 216 -5.56 6.37 -10.34
N ILE A 217 -5.06 5.16 -10.57
CA ILE A 217 -4.32 4.39 -9.55
C ILE A 217 -2.97 5.05 -9.29
N ARG A 218 -2.27 5.52 -10.34
CA ARG A 218 -1.02 6.27 -10.19
C ARG A 218 -1.23 7.59 -9.46
N LEU A 219 -2.31 8.31 -9.78
CA LEU A 219 -2.65 9.57 -9.11
C LEU A 219 -2.93 9.34 -7.62
N ASP A 220 -3.81 8.39 -7.28
CA ASP A 220 -4.16 8.05 -5.90
C ASP A 220 -2.91 7.64 -5.09
N HIS A 221 -2.07 6.79 -5.68
CA HIS A 221 -0.83 6.36 -5.05
C HIS A 221 0.20 7.50 -4.90
N ALA A 222 0.32 8.40 -5.88
CA ALA A 222 1.19 9.57 -5.80
C ALA A 222 0.74 10.52 -4.69
N ILE A 223 -0.56 10.81 -4.61
CA ILE A 223 -1.18 11.58 -3.51
C ILE A 223 -0.83 10.94 -2.16
N TRP A 224 -1.07 9.63 -2.03
CA TRP A 224 -0.78 8.91 -0.80
C TRP A 224 0.70 8.94 -0.42
N ARG A 225 1.61 8.75 -1.38
CA ARG A 225 3.07 8.79 -1.14
C ARG A 225 3.50 10.18 -0.67
N ARG A 226 3.01 11.24 -1.32
CA ARG A 226 3.25 12.63 -0.92
C ARG A 226 2.74 12.92 0.49
N GLU A 227 1.48 12.61 0.78
CA GLU A 227 0.89 12.87 2.10
C GLU A 227 1.58 12.09 3.22
N SER A 228 2.16 10.94 2.89
CA SER A 228 2.88 10.09 3.83
C SER A 228 4.38 10.36 3.92
N GLY A 229 4.87 11.43 3.27
CA GLY A 229 6.27 11.86 3.31
C GLY A 229 7.23 10.93 2.56
N ARG A 230 6.73 10.19 1.56
CA ARG A 230 7.51 9.23 0.76
C ARG A 230 7.84 9.82 -0.61
N PRO A 231 8.96 9.42 -1.23
CA PRO A 231 9.24 9.76 -2.63
C PRO A 231 8.10 9.26 -3.52
N TYR A 232 7.48 10.16 -4.29
CA TYR A 232 6.33 9.86 -5.16
C TYR A 232 6.71 9.87 -6.65
N GLN A 233 7.91 10.34 -7.01
CA GLN A 233 8.46 10.30 -8.37
C GLN A 233 9.73 9.44 -8.45
N SER A 234 9.89 8.72 -9.57
CA SER A 234 11.17 8.12 -9.98
C SER A 234 12.15 9.19 -10.45
N SER A 235 13.44 8.98 -10.17
CA SER A 235 14.53 9.83 -10.68
C SER A 235 14.69 9.72 -12.20
N GLU A 236 14.17 8.65 -12.81
CA GLU A 236 14.22 8.38 -14.25
C GLU A 236 12.80 8.49 -14.82
N GLY A 237 12.66 9.24 -15.92
CA GLY A 237 11.43 9.31 -16.71
C GLY A 237 11.04 7.91 -17.19
N GLY A 238 9.73 7.64 -17.26
CA GLY A 238 9.21 6.33 -17.61
C GLY A 238 9.75 5.84 -18.96
N GLU A 239 10.66 4.89 -18.92
CA GLU A 239 10.85 3.92 -19.98
C GLU A 239 10.50 2.54 -19.42
N ASP A 240 9.59 1.91 -20.15
CA ASP A 240 9.15 0.54 -20.01
C ASP A 240 10.37 -0.38 -20.12
N VAL A 241 10.95 -0.82 -19.00
CA VAL A 241 11.96 -1.90 -19.03
C VAL A 241 11.21 -3.23 -19.19
N ARG A 242 10.70 -3.42 -20.40
CA ARG A 242 10.62 -4.73 -21.02
C ARG A 242 11.86 -4.87 -21.88
N GLU A 243 12.81 -5.68 -21.46
CA GLU A 243 13.52 -6.54 -22.41
C GLU A 243 14.16 -7.75 -21.72
N HIS A 244 13.66 -8.91 -22.15
CA HIS A 244 14.34 -10.20 -22.08
C HIS A 244 15.53 -10.21 -23.05
N HIS A 245 16.70 -10.62 -22.57
CA HIS A 245 17.67 -11.49 -23.26
C HIS A 245 18.68 -11.93 -22.18
N VAL A 246 18.84 -13.21 -21.80
CA VAL A 246 19.30 -14.36 -22.59
C VAL A 246 20.50 -13.99 -23.46
N GLN A 247 21.69 -14.04 -22.90
CA GLN A 247 22.69 -15.10 -23.12
C GLN A 247 23.80 -15.00 -22.06
#